data_AF-A0A1I1V028-F1
#
_entry.id   AF-A0A1I1V028-F1
#
_cell.length_a   1.000
_cell.length_b   1.000
_cell.length_c   1.000
_cell.angle_alpha   90.00
_cell.angle_beta   90.00
_cell.angle_gamma   90.00
#
_symmetry.space_group_name_H-M   'P 1'
#
loop_
_entity.id
_entity.type
_entity.pdbx_description
1 polymer ?
#
loop_
_entity_poly.entity_id
_entity_poly.type
_entity_poly.pdbx_seq_one_letter_code
_entity_poly.pdbx_strand_id
1 'polypeptide(L)'
;MALALGGALVVGCGDDGGATDGATTTTGSTTDSATTTASTSEGSTEPTTGAPTGGDTTDSTTGSEIDPRVAHCLRINACEADGGAPMGLQACLAHALEVPWTWASTGTMRMAIEAMECKLAAPDCETVRACTPPAAPHADACADKPGESLCAGDEWVVCGFEGEPVAALDCAAAGQQCGAEIWAGCGLEPCEYGVTASTCDPNDPDVLIECNPDGFLERVDCRTQNNFVLINGKDGEKRFTIAGETCGFDPMRNANACVGTGEPCDFFSQECDGDVLETCAGGKLSRRDCATVEPLGQGCGYLQAGPFAGGASCGLVNTQCGLDAPESCEGATISFCDWDQPGTIDCVAAGYSGCATTDYAGRTVAYCTP
;
A
#
# COMPACT_ATOMS: atom_id res chain seq x y z
N MET A 1 -6.65 1.36 -5.59
CA MET A 1 -5.46 1.19 -4.74
C MET A 1 -5.97 0.86 -3.34
N ALA A 2 -5.82 -0.40 -2.93
CA ALA A 2 -6.58 -1.00 -1.85
C ALA A 2 -6.11 -0.48 -0.48
N LEU A 3 -6.69 0.65 -0.05
CA LEU A 3 -6.86 0.96 1.37
C LEU A 3 -7.94 0.01 1.92
N ALA A 4 -7.54 -1.20 2.30
CA ALA A 4 -8.41 -2.16 2.95
C ALA A 4 -7.64 -2.95 4.01
N LEU A 5 -7.14 -2.25 5.02
CA LEU A 5 -7.01 -2.79 6.37
C LEU A 5 -8.03 -2.03 7.24
N GLY A 6 -9.17 -2.68 7.46
CA GLY A 6 -10.24 -2.18 8.28
C GLY A 6 -9.82 -2.08 9.74
N GLY A 7 -9.52 -0.87 10.18
CA GLY A 7 -9.57 -0.46 11.59
C GLY A 7 -10.67 0.58 11.73
N ALA A 8 -11.75 0.22 12.42
CA ALA A 8 -12.78 1.16 12.81
C ALA A 8 -12.19 2.26 13.70
N LEU A 9 -12.47 3.54 13.39
CA LEU A 9 -12.87 4.60 14.33
C LEU A 9 -12.67 6.01 13.75
N VAL A 10 -13.78 6.68 13.41
CA VAL A 10 -13.95 8.11 13.71
C VAL A 10 -15.43 8.30 14.11
N VAL A 11 -15.73 8.23 15.40
CA VAL A 11 -16.93 8.85 15.97
C VAL A 11 -16.47 10.14 16.62
N GLY A 12 -16.84 11.26 16.00
CA GLY A 12 -16.51 12.59 16.48
C GLY A 12 -17.17 12.90 17.82
N CYS A 13 -16.43 13.58 18.69
CA CYS A 13 -16.98 14.33 19.80
C CYS A 13 -17.83 15.48 19.23
N GLY A 14 -19.15 15.40 19.41
CA GLY A 14 -20.09 16.48 19.13
C GLY A 14 -21.12 16.54 20.24
N ASP A 15 -20.91 17.48 21.16
CA ASP A 15 -21.79 17.79 22.29
C ASP A 15 -23.14 18.32 21.80
N ASP A 16 -24.22 17.87 22.45
CA ASP A 16 -25.60 18.24 22.19
C ASP A 16 -25.91 19.68 22.65
N GLY A 17 -26.66 20.43 21.83
CA GLY A 17 -27.41 21.57 22.37
C GLY A 17 -27.88 22.61 21.36
N GLY A 18 -29.16 22.49 20.95
CA GLY A 18 -30.00 23.68 20.73
C GLY A 18 -30.65 23.80 19.35
N ALA A 19 -31.88 23.29 19.26
CA ALA A 19 -32.82 23.52 18.17
C ALA A 19 -33.19 25.01 17.99
N THR A 20 -33.52 25.41 16.76
CA THR A 20 -34.78 26.13 16.46
C THR A 20 -35.07 26.20 14.96
N ASP A 21 -36.35 26.06 14.67
CA ASP A 21 -37.02 25.99 13.37
C ASP A 21 -36.92 27.25 12.51
N GLY A 22 -37.07 27.09 11.19
CA GLY A 22 -37.25 28.22 10.27
C GLY A 22 -37.49 27.80 8.82
N ALA A 23 -38.69 27.29 8.53
CA ALA A 23 -39.19 27.12 7.17
C ALA A 23 -39.45 28.47 6.49
N THR A 24 -39.02 28.68 5.24
CA THR A 24 -39.78 29.48 4.25
C THR A 24 -39.42 29.11 2.81
N THR A 25 -40.46 28.89 2.02
CA THR A 25 -40.54 28.71 0.57
C THR A 25 -40.11 29.96 -0.23
N THR A 26 -39.75 29.83 -1.51
CA THR A 26 -40.60 30.09 -2.71
C THR A 26 -39.74 30.51 -3.93
N THR A 27 -40.04 29.94 -5.13
CA THR A 27 -39.92 30.47 -6.52
C THR A 27 -38.62 31.14 -6.99
N GLY A 28 -38.00 30.83 -8.14
CA GLY A 28 -38.50 30.33 -9.42
C GLY A 28 -38.04 31.28 -10.53
N SER A 29 -37.36 30.78 -11.58
CA SER A 29 -37.54 31.21 -12.99
C SER A 29 -36.57 30.51 -13.92
N THR A 30 -37.17 29.98 -14.98
CA THR A 30 -36.67 29.35 -16.20
C THR A 30 -36.21 30.37 -17.24
N THR A 31 -35.23 30.00 -18.08
CA THR A 31 -35.18 30.20 -19.56
C THR A 31 -34.03 29.29 -20.06
N ASP A 32 -34.26 28.15 -20.73
CA ASP A 32 -34.46 27.98 -22.19
C ASP A 32 -33.43 28.74 -23.06
N SER A 33 -32.85 28.23 -24.14
CA SER A 33 -32.87 26.97 -24.89
C SER A 33 -31.89 27.19 -26.06
N ALA A 34 -31.17 26.18 -26.54
CA ALA A 34 -30.91 25.97 -27.98
C ALA A 34 -30.08 24.69 -28.23
N THR A 35 -30.82 23.66 -28.63
CA THR A 35 -30.41 22.45 -29.35
C THR A 35 -29.90 22.77 -30.76
N THR A 36 -29.09 21.87 -31.34
CA THR A 36 -29.06 21.35 -32.74
C THR A 36 -27.62 20.90 -33.07
N THR A 37 -27.29 19.84 -33.82
CA THR A 37 -27.98 18.70 -34.44
C THR A 37 -26.90 17.71 -34.89
N ALA A 38 -27.26 16.43 -34.93
CA ALA A 38 -26.48 15.31 -35.46
C ALA A 38 -26.15 15.41 -36.96
N SER A 39 -25.16 14.63 -37.41
CA SER A 39 -25.10 14.13 -38.79
C SER A 39 -24.40 12.78 -38.82
N THR A 40 -25.17 11.76 -39.23
CA THR A 40 -24.77 10.44 -39.73
C THR A 40 -24.57 10.48 -41.24
N SER A 41 -23.75 9.58 -41.80
CA SER A 41 -23.81 8.91 -43.13
C SER A 41 -22.46 8.18 -43.35
N GLU A 42 -22.35 6.85 -43.22
CA GLU A 42 -22.63 5.76 -44.19
C GLU A 42 -21.62 5.58 -45.36
N GLY A 43 -21.10 4.35 -45.52
CA GLY A 43 -20.74 3.79 -46.85
C GLY A 43 -19.52 2.85 -46.96
N SER A 44 -19.75 1.53 -46.80
CA SER A 44 -19.22 0.32 -47.51
C SER A 44 -17.77 0.25 -48.05
N THR A 45 -17.02 -0.87 -48.02
CA THR A 45 -17.32 -2.20 -48.62
C THR A 45 -16.21 -3.22 -48.26
N GLU A 46 -16.53 -4.52 -48.16
CA GLU A 46 -15.60 -5.66 -48.00
C GLU A 46 -14.67 -5.91 -49.23
N PRO A 47 -13.67 -6.81 -49.12
CA PRO A 47 -13.93 -8.20 -49.52
C PRO A 47 -13.36 -9.29 -48.59
N THR A 48 -14.02 -10.44 -48.68
CA THR A 48 -13.81 -11.75 -48.06
C THR A 48 -12.51 -12.45 -48.51
N THR A 49 -11.85 -13.22 -47.63
CA THR A 49 -11.51 -14.67 -47.74
C THR A 49 -10.31 -15.05 -46.85
N GLY A 50 -10.44 -16.16 -46.11
CA GLY A 50 -9.29 -16.95 -45.64
C GLY A 50 -9.29 -17.33 -44.16
N ALA A 51 -10.02 -18.39 -43.81
CA ALA A 51 -9.69 -19.19 -42.63
C ALA A 51 -8.37 -19.95 -42.86
N PRO A 52 -7.57 -20.16 -41.80
CA PRO A 52 -7.05 -21.49 -41.54
C PRO A 52 -7.38 -21.95 -40.13
N THR A 53 -7.97 -23.14 -40.10
CA THR A 53 -8.03 -24.09 -39.00
C THR A 53 -6.62 -24.50 -38.54
N GLY A 54 -6.42 -24.54 -37.23
CA GLY A 54 -5.23 -25.03 -36.53
C GLY A 54 -5.15 -24.29 -35.20
N GLY A 55 -5.59 -24.83 -34.06
CA GLY A 55 -5.34 -26.19 -33.60
C GLY A 55 -3.94 -26.29 -33.04
N ASP A 56 -3.58 -25.41 -32.10
CA ASP A 56 -2.47 -25.62 -31.18
C ASP A 56 -3.02 -25.50 -29.76
N THR A 57 -3.53 -26.63 -29.29
CA THR A 57 -3.35 -27.05 -27.90
C THR A 57 -1.84 -26.95 -27.60
N THR A 58 -1.43 -25.91 -26.88
CA THR A 58 -0.15 -25.97 -26.17
C THR A 58 -0.31 -26.99 -25.06
N ASP A 59 0.20 -28.18 -25.36
CA ASP A 59 0.51 -29.23 -24.43
C ASP A 59 1.22 -28.67 -23.20
N SER A 60 0.66 -29.00 -22.05
CA SER A 60 1.38 -29.10 -20.79
C SER A 60 2.54 -30.09 -20.96
N THR A 61 3.78 -29.65 -20.74
CA THR A 61 4.85 -30.35 -19.99
C THR A 61 6.23 -29.73 -20.25
N THR A 62 6.46 -28.55 -19.67
CA THR A 62 7.72 -28.14 -19.05
C THR A 62 7.32 -27.14 -17.99
N GLY A 63 7.63 -27.40 -16.72
CA GLY A 63 7.19 -26.56 -15.60
C GLY A 63 7.51 -25.11 -15.88
N SER A 64 6.47 -24.29 -16.08
CA SER A 64 6.63 -22.84 -16.07
C SER A 64 7.25 -22.50 -14.74
N GLU A 65 8.45 -21.92 -14.79
CA GLU A 65 9.13 -21.44 -13.60
C GLU A 65 8.17 -20.48 -12.89
N ILE A 66 7.78 -20.83 -11.67
CA ILE A 66 6.88 -20.00 -10.86
C ILE A 66 7.61 -18.70 -10.59
N ASP A 67 6.92 -17.57 -10.78
CA ASP A 67 7.46 -16.26 -10.43
C ASP A 67 8.01 -16.30 -8.99
N PRO A 68 9.28 -15.92 -8.76
CA PRO A 68 9.87 -15.96 -7.42
C PRO A 68 9.05 -15.25 -6.35
N ARG A 69 8.37 -14.13 -6.68
CA ARG A 69 7.47 -13.42 -5.75
C ARG A 69 6.34 -14.32 -5.30
N VAL A 70 5.68 -14.97 -6.26
CA VAL A 70 4.58 -15.91 -6.01
C VAL A 70 5.10 -17.10 -5.20
N ALA A 71 6.26 -17.65 -5.55
CA ALA A 71 6.88 -18.74 -4.80
C ALA A 71 7.19 -18.37 -3.34
N HIS A 72 7.70 -17.17 -3.07
CA HIS A 72 7.91 -16.66 -1.72
C HIS A 72 6.59 -16.54 -0.95
N CYS A 73 5.56 -15.98 -1.57
CA CYS A 73 4.24 -15.83 -0.95
C CYS A 73 3.55 -17.17 -0.68
N LEU A 74 3.69 -18.15 -1.56
CA LEU A 74 3.20 -19.52 -1.35
C LEU A 74 3.85 -20.16 -0.13
N ARG A 75 5.19 -20.06 -0.02
CA ARG A 75 5.95 -20.59 1.11
C ARG A 75 5.48 -19.96 2.42
N ILE A 76 5.35 -18.64 2.46
CA ILE A 76 4.95 -17.93 3.68
C ILE A 76 3.56 -18.36 4.12
N ASN A 77 2.59 -18.35 3.20
CA ASN A 77 1.23 -18.78 3.49
C ASN A 77 1.14 -20.24 3.95
N ALA A 78 1.92 -21.14 3.34
CA ALA A 78 1.99 -22.53 3.77
C ALA A 78 2.60 -22.67 5.18
N CYS A 79 3.66 -21.93 5.48
CA CYS A 79 4.26 -21.90 6.82
C CYS A 79 3.30 -21.36 7.89
N GLU A 80 2.49 -20.36 7.54
CA GLU A 80 1.47 -19.78 8.41
C GLU A 80 0.26 -20.70 8.59
N ALA A 81 -0.06 -21.56 7.63
CA ALA A 81 -1.11 -22.57 7.81
C ALA A 81 -0.77 -23.56 8.93
N ASP A 82 0.52 -23.81 9.16
CA ASP A 82 1.06 -24.65 10.24
C ASP A 82 1.19 -23.88 11.57
N GLY A 83 0.10 -23.34 12.09
CA GLY A 83 0.02 -22.76 13.45
C GLY A 83 -0.22 -21.25 13.54
N GLY A 84 -0.43 -20.57 12.41
CA GLY A 84 -0.87 -19.18 12.31
C GLY A 84 -2.13 -19.05 11.44
N ALA A 85 -2.32 -17.85 10.87
CA ALA A 85 -3.43 -17.55 9.96
C ALA A 85 -2.85 -17.06 8.62
N PRO A 86 -2.96 -17.86 7.53
CA PRO A 86 -2.50 -17.45 6.20
C PRO A 86 -3.14 -16.14 5.77
N MET A 87 -2.34 -15.21 5.26
CA MET A 87 -2.82 -13.92 4.75
C MET A 87 -3.34 -13.98 3.30
N GLY A 88 -3.13 -15.07 2.57
CA GLY A 88 -3.40 -15.17 1.13
C GLY A 88 -2.26 -14.66 0.25
N LEU A 89 -2.33 -14.99 -1.04
CA LEU A 89 -1.35 -14.56 -2.02
C LEU A 89 -1.42 -13.05 -2.26
N GLN A 90 -2.62 -12.48 -2.32
CA GLN A 90 -2.81 -11.08 -2.71
C GLN A 90 -2.24 -10.12 -1.66
N ALA A 91 -2.43 -10.38 -0.36
CA ALA A 91 -1.84 -9.53 0.68
C ALA A 91 -0.31 -9.60 0.68
N CYS A 92 0.25 -10.80 0.51
CA CYS A 92 1.70 -10.94 0.42
C CYS A 92 2.26 -10.22 -0.82
N LEU A 93 1.60 -10.31 -1.98
CA LEU A 93 2.02 -9.59 -3.19
C LEU A 93 1.79 -8.08 -3.08
N ALA A 94 0.77 -7.64 -2.35
CA ALA A 94 0.47 -6.22 -2.13
C ALA A 94 1.59 -5.52 -1.36
N HIS A 95 2.36 -6.23 -0.54
CA HIS A 95 3.49 -5.67 0.20
C HIS A 95 4.47 -4.88 -0.68
N ALA A 96 4.79 -5.37 -1.88
CA ALA A 96 5.68 -4.65 -2.81
C ALA A 96 5.12 -3.28 -3.23
N LEU A 97 3.78 -3.13 -3.23
CA LEU A 97 3.11 -1.85 -3.49
C LEU A 97 3.01 -0.96 -2.25
N GLU A 98 3.16 -1.53 -1.06
CA GLU A 98 3.06 -0.85 0.24
C GLU A 98 4.41 -0.31 0.72
N VAL A 99 5.53 -0.98 0.43
CA VAL A 99 6.88 -0.57 0.83
C VAL A 99 7.23 0.89 0.45
N PRO A 100 6.85 1.42 -0.72
CA PRO A 100 7.08 2.83 -1.03
C PRO A 100 6.36 3.83 -0.09
N TRP A 101 5.37 3.35 0.67
CA TRP A 101 4.54 4.14 1.59
C TRP A 101 4.95 3.99 3.05
N THR A 102 5.94 3.15 3.37
CA THR A 102 6.31 2.81 4.75
C THR A 102 6.62 4.04 5.62
N TRP A 103 7.18 5.10 5.03
CA TRP A 103 7.50 6.37 5.69
C TRP A 103 6.26 7.09 6.27
N ALA A 104 5.07 6.88 5.69
CA ALA A 104 3.80 7.45 6.16
C ALA A 104 2.95 6.46 6.97
N SER A 105 3.38 5.20 7.02
CA SER A 105 2.68 4.15 7.73
C SER A 105 3.02 4.24 9.21
N THR A 106 2.01 4.06 10.07
CA THR A 106 2.17 4.00 11.53
C THR A 106 1.32 2.87 12.08
N GLY A 107 1.56 2.47 13.34
CA GLY A 107 0.76 1.46 14.03
C GLY A 107 0.68 0.14 13.26
N THR A 108 -0.53 -0.41 13.11
CA THR A 108 -0.76 -1.72 12.47
C THR A 108 -0.36 -1.77 11.01
N MET A 109 -0.46 -0.66 10.27
CA MET A 109 -0.04 -0.62 8.85
C MET A 109 1.48 -0.74 8.75
N ARG A 110 2.23 0.00 9.56
CA ARG A 110 3.69 -0.13 9.60
C ARG A 110 4.12 -1.51 10.08
N MET A 111 3.47 -2.03 11.12
CA MET A 111 3.73 -3.39 11.61
C MET A 111 3.51 -4.44 10.54
N ALA A 112 2.46 -4.33 9.71
CA ALA A 112 2.19 -5.28 8.64
C ALA A 112 3.30 -5.30 7.58
N ILE A 113 3.83 -4.12 7.22
CA ILE A 113 4.94 -3.99 6.26
C ILE A 113 6.21 -4.65 6.84
N GLU A 114 6.61 -4.29 8.06
CA GLU A 114 7.80 -4.83 8.73
C GLU A 114 7.69 -6.35 8.97
N ALA A 115 6.51 -6.83 9.38
CA ALA A 115 6.24 -8.25 9.53
C ALA A 115 6.43 -9.02 8.22
N MET A 116 6.03 -8.42 7.10
CA MET A 116 6.21 -9.03 5.79
C MET A 116 7.69 -9.02 5.36
N GLU A 117 8.43 -7.94 5.60
CA GLU A 117 9.87 -7.91 5.35
C GLU A 117 10.61 -9.02 6.13
N CYS A 118 10.27 -9.18 7.42
CA CYS A 118 10.79 -10.27 8.25
C CYS A 118 10.48 -11.65 7.63
N LYS A 119 9.22 -11.89 7.22
CA LYS A 119 8.79 -13.18 6.65
C LYS A 119 9.42 -13.46 5.27
N LEU A 120 9.66 -12.44 4.46
CA LEU A 120 10.36 -12.57 3.18
C LEU A 120 11.83 -12.94 3.38
N ALA A 121 12.49 -12.36 4.40
CA ALA A 121 13.87 -12.67 4.76
C ALA A 121 14.03 -14.03 5.48
N ALA A 122 12.97 -14.53 6.13
CA ALA A 122 12.99 -15.76 6.90
C ALA A 122 13.34 -17.01 6.06
N PRO A 123 14.36 -17.81 6.43
CA PRO A 123 14.82 -18.95 5.63
C PRO A 123 13.93 -20.20 5.74
N ASP A 124 13.12 -20.30 6.80
CA ASP A 124 12.30 -21.48 7.11
C ASP A 124 10.97 -21.08 7.79
N CYS A 125 10.08 -22.06 7.96
CA CYS A 125 8.77 -21.83 8.54
C CYS A 125 8.80 -21.48 10.02
N GLU A 126 9.84 -21.90 10.75
CA GLU A 126 10.01 -21.52 12.16
C GLU A 126 10.24 -20.02 12.26
N THR A 127 11.16 -19.48 11.43
CA THR A 127 11.48 -18.05 11.38
C THR A 127 10.31 -17.22 10.83
N VAL A 128 9.58 -17.72 9.82
CA VAL A 128 8.35 -17.04 9.31
C VAL A 128 7.34 -16.83 10.43
N ARG A 129 7.09 -17.87 11.25
CA ARG A 129 6.13 -17.79 12.36
C ARG A 129 6.66 -16.93 13.51
N ALA A 130 7.97 -16.92 13.74
CA ALA A 130 8.58 -16.07 14.76
C ALA A 130 8.36 -14.57 14.47
N CYS A 131 8.32 -14.15 13.20
CA CYS A 131 8.08 -12.74 12.85
C CYS A 131 6.77 -12.17 13.43
N THR A 132 5.69 -12.95 13.46
CA THR A 132 4.39 -12.50 14.02
C THR A 132 3.94 -13.45 15.11
N PRO A 133 4.48 -13.31 16.33
CA PRO A 133 4.09 -14.16 17.44
C PRO A 133 2.61 -13.94 17.83
N PRO A 134 1.98 -14.89 18.53
CA PRO A 134 0.62 -14.71 19.01
C PRO A 134 0.50 -13.48 19.91
N ALA A 135 -0.51 -12.63 19.71
CA ALA A 135 -0.68 -11.41 20.50
C ALA A 135 -1.27 -11.67 21.91
N ALA A 136 -2.04 -12.75 22.09
CA ALA A 136 -2.77 -13.06 23.33
C ALA A 136 -1.94 -13.05 24.63
N PRO A 137 -0.67 -13.50 24.65
CA PRO A 137 0.19 -13.42 25.84
C PRO A 137 0.44 -11.99 26.36
N HIS A 138 0.20 -10.95 25.55
CA HIS A 138 0.41 -9.54 25.93
C HIS A 138 -0.81 -8.87 26.59
N ALA A 139 -1.82 -9.63 26.99
CA ALA A 139 -3.04 -9.08 27.60
C ALA A 139 -2.75 -8.15 28.80
N ASP A 140 -1.83 -8.55 29.68
CA ASP A 140 -1.46 -7.75 30.85
C ASP A 140 -0.76 -6.43 30.46
N ALA A 141 0.02 -6.44 29.37
CA ALA A 141 0.71 -5.24 28.90
C ALA A 141 -0.26 -4.23 28.27
N CYS A 142 -1.31 -4.71 27.60
CA CYS A 142 -2.31 -3.88 26.93
C CYS A 142 -3.45 -3.41 27.84
N ALA A 143 -3.72 -4.10 28.96
CA ALA A 143 -4.84 -3.78 29.84
C ALA A 143 -4.88 -2.31 30.31
N ASP A 144 -3.72 -1.72 30.56
CA ASP A 144 -3.59 -0.33 31.03
C ASP A 144 -3.23 0.66 29.91
N LYS A 145 -3.21 0.22 28.64
CA LYS A 145 -2.78 0.99 27.47
C LYS A 145 -3.72 0.85 26.25
N PRO A 146 -5.03 1.09 26.41
CA PRO A 146 -5.98 0.95 25.32
C PRO A 146 -5.66 1.92 24.17
N GLY A 147 -5.62 1.39 22.94
CA GLY A 147 -5.34 2.15 21.72
C GLY A 147 -3.89 2.58 21.52
N GLU A 148 -2.96 2.11 22.37
CA GLU A 148 -1.53 2.41 22.23
C GLU A 148 -0.77 1.28 21.51
N SER A 149 0.47 1.57 21.15
CA SER A 149 1.48 0.57 20.79
C SER A 149 2.62 0.62 21.79
N LEU A 150 3.17 -0.53 22.17
CA LEU A 150 4.20 -0.65 23.20
C LEU A 150 5.29 -1.65 22.80
N CYS A 151 6.44 -1.55 23.47
CA CYS A 151 7.46 -2.58 23.45
C CYS A 151 7.34 -3.49 24.67
N ALA A 152 7.20 -4.79 24.44
CA ALA A 152 7.25 -5.84 25.44
C ALA A 152 8.57 -6.63 25.28
N GLY A 153 9.67 -6.07 25.79
CA GLY A 153 11.00 -6.55 25.41
C GLY A 153 11.32 -6.11 23.97
N ASP A 154 11.72 -7.04 23.13
CA ASP A 154 11.98 -6.79 21.70
C ASP A 154 10.74 -7.00 20.81
N GLU A 155 9.57 -7.27 21.39
CA GLU A 155 8.31 -7.39 20.66
C GLU A 155 7.57 -6.05 20.63
N TRP A 156 7.23 -5.59 19.42
CA TRP A 156 6.29 -4.50 19.21
C TRP A 156 4.87 -5.04 19.27
N VAL A 157 4.08 -4.55 20.22
CA VAL A 157 2.68 -4.96 20.46
C VAL A 157 1.73 -3.79 20.17
N VAL A 158 0.67 -4.05 19.41
CA VAL A 158 -0.46 -3.12 19.27
C VAL A 158 -1.60 -3.53 20.20
N CYS A 159 -2.10 -2.57 20.97
CA CYS A 159 -3.24 -2.73 21.85
C CYS A 159 -4.49 -2.12 21.21
N GLY A 160 -5.59 -2.89 21.21
CA GLY A 160 -6.91 -2.45 20.78
C GLY A 160 -7.49 -1.41 21.74
N PHE A 161 -8.60 -0.80 21.32
CA PHE A 161 -9.23 0.29 22.07
C PHE A 161 -9.89 -0.19 23.38
N GLU A 162 -10.12 -1.49 23.54
CA GLU A 162 -10.62 -2.09 24.79
C GLU A 162 -9.50 -2.65 25.67
N GLY A 163 -8.23 -2.45 25.29
CA GLY A 163 -7.04 -2.92 26.03
C GLY A 163 -6.66 -4.37 25.73
N GLU A 164 -7.24 -4.98 24.71
CA GLU A 164 -6.90 -6.30 24.20
C GLU A 164 -5.71 -6.25 23.24
N PRO A 165 -4.76 -7.19 23.26
CA PRO A 165 -3.66 -7.21 22.31
C PRO A 165 -4.19 -7.67 20.94
N VAL A 166 -3.97 -6.86 19.89
CA VAL A 166 -4.49 -7.13 18.54
C VAL A 166 -3.45 -7.72 17.60
N ALA A 167 -2.18 -7.35 17.77
CA ALA A 167 -1.07 -7.82 16.95
C ALA A 167 0.26 -7.71 17.71
N ALA A 168 1.22 -8.55 17.34
CA ALA A 168 2.59 -8.50 17.82
C ALA A 168 3.57 -8.79 16.68
N LEU A 169 4.73 -8.14 16.71
CA LEU A 169 5.86 -8.33 15.81
C LEU A 169 7.13 -8.51 16.63
N ASP A 170 7.87 -9.59 16.37
CA ASP A 170 9.17 -9.82 16.99
C ASP A 170 10.24 -9.03 16.20
N CYS A 171 10.66 -7.89 16.74
CA CYS A 171 11.68 -7.06 16.10
C CYS A 171 13.02 -7.79 16.05
N ALA A 172 13.34 -8.65 17.02
CA ALA A 172 14.58 -9.41 17.03
C ALA A 172 14.61 -10.48 15.93
N ALA A 173 13.46 -11.07 15.57
CA ALA A 173 13.33 -11.94 14.40
C ALA A 173 13.64 -11.21 13.08
N ALA A 174 13.33 -9.91 13.00
CA ALA A 174 13.72 -9.03 11.90
C ALA A 174 15.17 -8.50 12.02
N GLY A 175 15.90 -8.88 13.07
CA GLY A 175 17.24 -8.38 13.37
C GLY A 175 17.27 -6.91 13.84
N GLN A 176 16.14 -6.39 14.30
CA GLN A 176 15.93 -5.01 14.77
C GLN A 176 15.68 -4.97 16.30
N GLN A 177 15.52 -3.78 16.87
CA GLN A 177 15.12 -3.58 18.27
C GLN A 177 13.76 -2.89 18.33
N CYS A 178 12.98 -3.19 19.38
CA CYS A 178 11.76 -2.42 19.65
C CYS A 178 12.10 -1.14 20.41
N GLY A 179 11.51 -0.02 20.01
CA GLY A 179 11.58 1.25 20.75
C GLY A 179 10.26 1.98 20.70
N ALA A 180 10.02 2.85 21.68
CA ALA A 180 8.71 3.43 21.96
C ALA A 180 8.80 4.89 22.45
N GLU A 181 9.59 5.73 21.79
CA GLU A 181 9.77 7.13 22.22
C GLU A 181 8.49 7.95 22.05
N ILE A 182 7.93 7.94 20.84
CA ILE A 182 6.64 8.57 20.53
C ILE A 182 5.60 7.48 20.26
N TRP A 183 5.94 6.50 19.44
CA TRP A 183 5.16 5.31 19.16
C TRP A 183 6.08 4.08 19.19
N ALA A 184 5.52 2.91 19.50
CA ALA A 184 6.29 1.69 19.42
C ALA A 184 6.51 1.27 17.96
N GLY A 185 7.72 0.80 17.64
CA GLY A 185 8.11 0.35 16.32
C GLY A 185 9.37 -0.51 16.37
N CYS A 186 9.63 -1.25 15.28
CA CYS A 186 10.91 -1.93 15.08
C CYS A 186 11.88 -1.00 14.32
N GLY A 187 13.12 -0.90 14.81
CA GLY A 187 14.16 -0.06 14.20
C GLY A 187 15.52 -0.26 14.86
N LEU A 188 16.59 0.12 14.16
CA LEU A 188 17.97 -0.15 14.61
C LEU A 188 18.65 1.05 15.30
N GLU A 189 18.37 2.28 14.88
CA GLU A 189 19.02 3.49 15.42
C GLU A 189 17.98 4.47 15.97
N PRO A 190 17.96 4.73 17.29
CA PRO A 190 16.98 5.64 17.89
C PRO A 190 17.27 7.10 17.52
N CYS A 191 16.21 7.92 17.47
CA CYS A 191 16.27 9.35 17.19
C CYS A 191 15.06 10.10 17.77
N GLU A 192 15.21 11.41 17.99
CA GLU A 192 14.12 12.25 18.49
C GLU A 192 13.37 12.89 17.32
N TYR A 193 12.11 12.50 17.10
CA TYR A 193 11.30 12.99 15.98
C TYR A 193 11.13 14.51 16.03
N GLY A 194 11.34 15.16 14.89
CA GLY A 194 11.29 16.62 14.77
C GLY A 194 12.50 17.36 15.35
N VAL A 195 13.44 16.66 15.99
CA VAL A 195 14.69 17.23 16.53
C VAL A 195 15.91 16.70 15.78
N THR A 196 15.99 15.38 15.55
CA THR A 196 17.06 14.79 14.75
C THR A 196 16.96 15.26 13.31
N ALA A 197 18.02 15.94 12.83
CA ALA A 197 18.06 16.52 11.50
C ALA A 197 18.12 15.44 10.41
N SER A 198 17.35 15.63 9.34
CA SER A 198 17.43 14.77 8.16
C SER A 198 18.72 15.00 7.38
N THR A 199 19.26 13.92 6.83
CA THR A 199 20.52 13.92 6.07
C THR A 199 20.37 13.08 4.81
N CYS A 200 21.14 13.40 3.77
CA CYS A 200 21.26 12.50 2.62
C CYS A 200 22.29 11.42 2.93
N ASP A 201 22.01 10.19 2.53
CA ASP A 201 22.94 9.11 2.75
C ASP A 201 24.26 9.36 2.00
N PRO A 202 25.43 9.23 2.68
CA PRO A 202 26.72 9.53 2.06
C PRO A 202 27.15 8.51 0.99
N ASN A 203 26.55 7.32 0.98
CA ASN A 203 26.81 6.23 0.03
C ASN A 203 25.74 6.13 -1.07
N ASP A 204 24.54 6.69 -0.85
CA ASP A 204 23.47 6.76 -1.84
C ASP A 204 22.77 8.14 -1.81
N PRO A 205 23.09 9.06 -2.74
CA PRO A 205 22.54 10.41 -2.74
C PRO A 205 21.03 10.47 -3.00
N ASP A 206 20.41 9.38 -3.46
CA ASP A 206 18.97 9.31 -3.69
C ASP A 206 18.19 8.82 -2.46
N VAL A 207 18.90 8.55 -1.35
CA VAL A 207 18.30 8.10 -0.09
C VAL A 207 18.36 9.21 0.95
N LEU A 208 17.17 9.53 1.50
CA LEU A 208 17.01 10.40 2.65
C LEU A 208 17.08 9.55 3.93
N ILE A 209 17.86 9.99 4.91
CA ILE A 209 17.85 9.47 6.27
C ILE A 209 17.11 10.48 7.13
N GLU A 210 15.98 10.08 7.69
CA GLU A 210 15.20 10.93 8.59
C GLU A 210 14.71 10.16 9.81
N CYS A 211 14.38 10.90 10.87
CA CYS A 211 13.77 10.31 12.04
C CYS A 211 12.28 10.11 11.77
N ASN A 212 11.83 8.86 11.79
CA ASN A 212 10.43 8.55 11.66
C ASN A 212 9.67 8.89 12.96
N PRO A 213 8.33 8.95 12.92
CA PRO A 213 7.55 9.29 14.09
C PRO A 213 7.57 8.24 15.21
N ASP A 214 8.05 7.02 14.95
CA ASP A 214 8.22 5.97 15.97
C ASP A 214 9.53 6.17 16.79
N GLY A 215 10.35 7.15 16.42
CA GLY A 215 11.60 7.47 17.11
C GLY A 215 12.81 6.68 16.61
N PHE A 216 12.80 6.29 15.33
CA PHE A 216 13.90 5.59 14.69
C PHE A 216 14.34 6.24 13.38
N LEU A 217 15.65 6.17 13.11
CA LEU A 217 16.15 6.55 11.80
C LEU A 217 15.65 5.54 10.77
N GLU A 218 14.98 6.04 9.76
CA GLU A 218 14.62 5.28 8.58
C GLU A 218 15.35 5.81 7.34
N ARG A 219 15.39 4.96 6.31
CA ARG A 219 16.00 5.26 5.02
C ARG A 219 14.90 5.28 3.99
N VAL A 220 14.70 6.44 3.36
CA VAL A 220 13.65 6.69 2.39
C VAL A 220 14.27 6.81 1.01
N ASP A 221 13.90 5.91 0.09
CA ASP A 221 14.28 6.01 -1.31
C ASP A 221 13.45 7.09 -2.00
N CYS A 222 14.09 8.20 -2.37
CA CYS A 222 13.40 9.32 -2.98
C CYS A 222 12.81 9.01 -4.35
N ARG A 223 13.28 7.95 -5.03
CA ARG A 223 12.79 7.55 -6.36
C ARG A 223 11.44 6.86 -6.29
N THR A 224 11.06 6.32 -5.14
CA THR A 224 9.80 5.59 -4.94
C THR A 224 8.88 6.27 -3.93
N GLN A 225 9.40 7.13 -3.06
CA GLN A 225 8.60 7.84 -2.05
C GLN A 225 7.50 8.71 -2.70
N ASN A 226 6.28 8.59 -2.22
CA ASN A 226 5.20 9.54 -2.49
C ASN A 226 4.77 10.18 -1.18
N ASN A 227 4.89 11.49 -1.04
CA ASN A 227 4.38 12.26 0.09
C ASN A 227 3.10 13.02 -0.31
N PHE A 228 2.23 13.34 0.64
CA PHE A 228 1.03 14.13 0.40
C PHE A 228 0.96 15.33 1.33
N VAL A 229 0.56 16.47 0.77
CA VAL A 229 0.28 17.67 1.54
C VAL A 229 -1.16 18.12 1.35
N LEU A 230 -1.77 18.53 2.47
CA LEU A 230 -3.08 19.13 2.55
C LEU A 230 -2.93 20.64 2.64
N ILE A 231 -3.45 21.36 1.65
CA ILE A 231 -3.43 22.81 1.60
C ILE A 231 -4.84 23.33 1.84
N ASN A 232 -5.02 24.03 2.96
CA ASN A 232 -6.25 24.70 3.30
C ASN A 232 -6.28 26.08 2.63
N GLY A 233 -7.01 26.18 1.52
CA GLY A 233 -7.21 27.41 0.77
C GLY A 233 -8.59 28.04 0.99
N LYS A 234 -8.78 29.25 0.43
CA LYS A 234 -10.09 29.92 0.42
C LYS A 234 -11.16 29.13 -0.35
N ASP A 235 -10.74 28.32 -1.31
CA ASP A 235 -11.61 27.50 -2.16
C ASP A 235 -11.81 26.09 -1.60
N GLY A 236 -11.37 25.84 -0.35
CA GLY A 236 -11.44 24.55 0.32
C GLY A 236 -10.07 23.87 0.46
N GLU A 237 -10.12 22.65 1.00
CA GLU A 237 -8.97 21.76 1.14
C GLU A 237 -8.57 21.20 -0.23
N LYS A 238 -7.28 21.28 -0.57
CA LYS A 238 -6.69 20.63 -1.74
C LYS A 238 -5.56 19.71 -1.32
N ARG A 239 -5.43 18.59 -2.03
CA ARG A 239 -4.37 17.59 -1.78
C ARG A 239 -3.40 17.59 -2.94
N PHE A 240 -2.12 17.55 -2.61
CA PHE A 240 -1.04 17.46 -3.59
C PHE A 240 -0.09 16.36 -3.21
N THR A 241 0.32 15.57 -4.19
CA THR A 241 1.42 14.64 -4.10
C THR A 241 2.73 15.39 -4.26
N ILE A 242 3.72 14.98 -3.47
CA ILE A 242 5.11 15.39 -3.57
C ILE A 242 5.90 14.10 -3.76
N ALA A 243 6.34 13.86 -4.99
CA ALA A 243 7.16 12.73 -5.35
C ALA A 243 8.53 13.28 -5.74
N GLY A 244 9.57 13.04 -4.93
CA GLY A 244 10.94 13.45 -5.26
C GLY A 244 11.63 12.50 -6.24
N GLU A 245 12.88 12.81 -6.55
CA GLU A 245 13.79 11.95 -7.32
C GLU A 245 15.08 11.66 -6.56
N THR A 246 15.56 12.63 -5.78
CA THR A 246 16.86 12.55 -5.09
C THR A 246 16.79 13.22 -3.73
N CYS A 247 17.75 12.95 -2.84
CA CYS A 247 17.83 13.66 -1.57
C CYS A 247 18.54 15.01 -1.77
N GLY A 248 17.94 16.08 -1.25
CA GLY A 248 18.52 17.41 -1.30
C GLY A 248 17.84 18.39 -0.35
N PHE A 249 18.37 19.62 -0.30
CA PHE A 249 17.81 20.65 0.57
C PHE A 249 16.47 21.17 0.02
N ASP A 250 15.42 21.07 0.83
CA ASP A 250 14.11 21.66 0.57
C ASP A 250 14.00 23.01 1.31
N PRO A 251 13.97 24.14 0.58
CA PRO A 251 13.88 25.47 1.19
C PRO A 251 12.55 25.73 1.92
N MET A 252 11.48 25.02 1.58
CA MET A 252 10.19 25.15 2.25
C MET A 252 10.20 24.48 3.62
N ARG A 253 10.88 23.33 3.73
CA ARG A 253 11.08 22.61 4.99
C ARG A 253 12.28 23.12 5.80
N ASN A 254 13.20 23.85 5.16
CA ASN A 254 14.48 24.25 5.72
C ASN A 254 15.29 23.05 6.26
N ALA A 255 15.22 21.92 5.55
CA ALA A 255 15.84 20.64 5.90
C ALA A 255 16.12 19.83 4.63
N ASN A 256 16.85 18.72 4.74
CA ASN A 256 16.95 17.78 3.62
C ASN A 256 15.63 17.01 3.46
N ALA A 257 15.23 16.77 2.22
CA ALA A 257 14.05 16.00 1.85
C ALA A 257 14.26 15.37 0.47
N CYS A 258 13.28 14.58 0.03
CA CYS A 258 13.22 14.14 -1.35
C CYS A 258 12.72 15.29 -2.24
N VAL A 259 13.58 15.71 -3.18
CA VAL A 259 13.38 16.88 -4.03
C VAL A 259 13.42 16.51 -5.51
N GLY A 260 12.84 17.37 -6.36
CA GLY A 260 12.94 17.24 -7.81
C GLY A 260 14.31 17.67 -8.34
N THR A 261 14.66 17.20 -9.54
CA THR A 261 15.93 17.57 -10.21
C THR A 261 15.74 18.56 -11.35
N GLY A 262 14.49 18.83 -11.75
CA GLY A 262 14.11 19.64 -12.91
C GLY A 262 14.12 21.15 -12.69
N GLU A 263 13.29 21.83 -13.49
CA GLU A 263 13.15 23.29 -13.46
C GLU A 263 12.57 23.78 -12.12
N PRO A 264 12.88 25.01 -11.67
CA PRO A 264 12.28 25.58 -10.48
C PRO A 264 10.74 25.66 -10.59
N CYS A 265 10.06 25.40 -9.47
CA CYS A 265 8.62 25.57 -9.34
C CYS A 265 8.30 26.30 -8.03
N ASP A 266 7.30 27.18 -8.07
CA ASP A 266 7.03 28.13 -6.98
C ASP A 266 5.93 27.67 -6.02
N PHE A 267 5.17 26.62 -6.38
CA PHE A 267 4.08 26.10 -5.56
C PHE A 267 3.82 24.61 -5.83
N PHE A 268 3.21 23.92 -4.87
CA PHE A 268 2.83 22.52 -5.01
C PHE A 268 1.95 22.31 -6.25
N SER A 269 2.35 21.35 -7.08
CA SER A 269 1.67 20.91 -8.28
C SER A 269 1.76 19.40 -8.39
N GLN A 270 0.79 18.81 -9.08
CA GLN A 270 0.77 17.39 -9.42
C GLN A 270 0.05 17.21 -10.75
N GLU A 271 0.56 16.37 -11.63
CA GLU A 271 -0.08 16.00 -12.89
C GLU A 271 0.34 14.59 -13.32
N CYS A 272 -0.57 13.89 -13.98
CA CYS A 272 -0.26 12.66 -14.71
C CYS A 272 -0.23 12.96 -16.22
N ASP A 273 0.94 12.83 -16.84
CA ASP A 273 1.15 12.90 -18.28
C ASP A 273 1.44 11.48 -18.81
N GLY A 274 0.38 10.77 -19.20
CA GLY A 274 0.46 9.33 -19.46
C GLY A 274 0.87 8.57 -18.21
N ASP A 275 1.97 7.82 -18.27
CA ASP A 275 2.54 7.09 -17.13
C ASP A 275 3.51 7.94 -16.30
N VAL A 276 3.71 9.22 -16.63
CA VAL A 276 4.63 10.09 -15.90
C VAL A 276 3.88 10.89 -14.83
N LEU A 277 4.27 10.71 -13.58
CA LEU A 277 3.90 11.58 -12.47
C LEU A 277 4.85 12.77 -12.42
N GLU A 278 4.33 13.98 -12.65
CA GLU A 278 5.05 15.22 -12.44
C GLU A 278 4.56 15.91 -11.15
N THR A 279 5.49 16.29 -10.26
CA THR A 279 5.16 17.05 -9.04
C THR A 279 6.17 18.16 -8.79
N CYS A 280 5.78 19.19 -8.04
CA CYS A 280 6.72 20.16 -7.49
C CYS A 280 7.20 19.69 -6.12
N ALA A 281 8.46 19.24 -6.04
CA ALA A 281 9.08 18.70 -4.83
C ALA A 281 10.34 19.50 -4.45
N GLY A 282 10.35 20.12 -3.27
CA GLY A 282 11.48 20.93 -2.80
C GLY A 282 11.80 22.16 -3.67
N GLY A 283 10.77 22.75 -4.31
CA GLY A 283 10.94 23.92 -5.19
C GLY A 283 11.49 23.59 -6.57
N LYS A 284 11.52 22.31 -6.96
CA LYS A 284 11.87 21.86 -8.31
C LYS A 284 10.86 20.85 -8.85
N LEU A 285 10.65 20.86 -10.15
CA LEU A 285 9.88 19.84 -10.84
C LEU A 285 10.59 18.49 -10.69
N SER A 286 9.78 17.50 -10.37
CA SER A 286 10.14 16.10 -10.28
C SER A 286 9.30 15.33 -11.28
N ARG A 287 9.91 14.44 -12.06
CA ARG A 287 9.23 13.58 -13.03
C ARG A 287 9.57 12.13 -12.75
N ARG A 288 8.55 11.34 -12.41
CA ARG A 288 8.66 9.91 -12.16
C ARG A 288 7.92 9.14 -13.24
N ASP A 289 8.62 8.26 -13.93
CA ASP A 289 8.00 7.33 -14.88
C ASP A 289 7.43 6.12 -14.11
N CYS A 290 6.12 6.14 -13.87
CA CYS A 290 5.44 5.10 -13.10
C CYS A 290 5.51 3.73 -13.75
N ALA A 291 5.68 3.63 -15.07
CA ALA A 291 5.82 2.34 -15.75
C ALA A 291 7.14 1.63 -15.40
N THR A 292 8.12 2.39 -14.89
CA THR A 292 9.44 1.87 -14.49
C THR A 292 9.58 1.67 -12.98
N VAL A 293 8.61 2.13 -12.19
CA VAL A 293 8.62 1.93 -10.73
C VAL A 293 8.30 0.47 -10.46
N GLU A 294 9.13 -0.19 -9.65
CA GLU A 294 8.81 -1.53 -9.20
C GLU A 294 7.68 -1.50 -8.15
N PRO A 295 6.75 -2.46 -8.22
CA PRO A 295 6.64 -3.49 -9.25
C PRO A 295 6.19 -2.97 -10.63
N LEU A 296 6.72 -3.57 -11.70
CA LEU A 296 6.39 -3.21 -13.08
C LEU A 296 4.88 -3.33 -13.37
N GLY A 297 4.38 -2.52 -14.31
CA GLY A 297 2.96 -2.49 -14.68
C GLY A 297 2.15 -1.41 -13.96
N GLN A 298 2.81 -0.56 -13.17
CA GLN A 298 2.20 0.64 -12.62
C GLN A 298 2.03 1.72 -13.70
N GLY A 299 1.08 2.62 -13.48
CA GLY A 299 0.90 3.83 -14.27
C GLY A 299 0.58 5.02 -13.37
N CYS A 300 0.48 6.20 -13.96
CA CYS A 300 0.10 7.40 -13.21
C CYS A 300 -1.42 7.53 -13.16
N GLY A 301 -1.96 7.69 -11.95
CA GLY A 301 -3.39 7.92 -11.75
C GLY A 301 -3.67 8.80 -10.55
N TYR A 302 -4.95 9.10 -10.34
CA TYR A 302 -5.41 9.82 -9.15
C TYR A 302 -6.08 8.87 -8.17
N LEU A 303 -5.77 9.01 -6.89
CA LEU A 303 -6.43 8.26 -5.83
C LEU A 303 -7.93 8.60 -5.80
N GLN A 304 -8.77 7.57 -5.90
CA GLN A 304 -10.23 7.75 -6.00
C GLN A 304 -10.93 7.80 -4.63
N ALA A 305 -10.30 7.25 -3.59
CA ALA A 305 -10.89 7.10 -2.26
C ALA A 305 -9.83 7.21 -1.15
N GLY A 306 -10.31 7.33 0.09
CA GLY A 306 -9.46 7.43 1.28
C GLY A 306 -9.02 8.85 1.63
N PRO A 307 -8.21 9.01 2.70
CA PRO A 307 -7.74 10.31 3.18
C PRO A 307 -6.90 11.08 2.16
N PHE A 308 -6.36 10.40 1.15
CA PHE A 308 -5.54 10.97 0.09
C PHE A 308 -6.25 11.07 -1.27
N ALA A 309 -7.58 10.85 -1.32
CA ALA A 309 -8.35 10.95 -2.56
C ALA A 309 -8.12 12.31 -3.26
N GLY A 310 -7.85 12.27 -4.56
CA GLY A 310 -7.46 13.43 -5.37
C GLY A 310 -5.95 13.63 -5.54
N GLY A 311 -5.10 12.94 -4.80
CA GLY A 311 -3.65 12.94 -5.01
C GLY A 311 -3.25 12.11 -6.24
N ALA A 312 -2.27 12.58 -7.02
CA ALA A 312 -1.68 11.82 -8.13
C ALA A 312 -0.66 10.80 -7.60
N SER A 313 -0.58 9.60 -8.14
CA SER A 313 0.38 8.60 -7.67
C SER A 313 0.71 7.62 -8.77
N CYS A 314 1.94 7.08 -8.71
CA CYS A 314 2.21 5.79 -9.33
C CYS A 314 1.45 4.70 -8.58
N GLY A 315 0.82 3.81 -9.33
CA GLY A 315 0.10 2.68 -8.78
C GLY A 315 -0.56 1.87 -9.88
N LEU A 316 -1.28 0.82 -9.49
CA LEU A 316 -2.01 0.00 -10.44
C LEU A 316 -3.19 0.81 -11.03
N VAL A 317 -3.13 1.05 -12.34
CA VAL A 317 -4.17 1.75 -13.11
C VAL A 317 -4.84 0.77 -14.07
N ASN A 318 -6.15 0.95 -14.33
CA ASN A 318 -6.92 0.12 -15.26
C ASN A 318 -6.85 -1.40 -14.99
N THR A 319 -6.93 -1.80 -13.72
CA THR A 319 -6.78 -3.20 -13.31
C THR A 319 -7.93 -4.10 -13.80
N GLN A 320 -7.61 -5.33 -14.18
CA GLN A 320 -8.60 -6.35 -14.57
C GLN A 320 -9.18 -7.10 -13.36
N CYS A 321 -8.48 -7.06 -12.22
CA CYS A 321 -8.93 -7.56 -10.92
C CYS A 321 -8.55 -6.59 -9.80
N GLY A 322 -9.07 -6.81 -8.59
CA GLY A 322 -8.72 -6.02 -7.40
C GLY A 322 -8.00 -6.87 -6.36
N LEU A 323 -7.05 -6.29 -5.64
CA LEU A 323 -6.33 -6.96 -4.55
C LEU A 323 -7.22 -7.27 -3.32
N ASP A 324 -8.40 -6.66 -3.26
CA ASP A 324 -9.46 -6.90 -2.28
C ASP A 324 -10.47 -7.99 -2.74
N ALA A 325 -10.35 -8.48 -3.98
CA ALA A 325 -11.20 -9.56 -4.47
C ALA A 325 -10.95 -10.87 -3.69
N PRO A 326 -11.97 -11.72 -3.51
CA PRO A 326 -11.78 -13.01 -2.87
C PRO A 326 -10.89 -13.91 -3.72
N GLU A 327 -9.92 -14.56 -3.07
CA GLU A 327 -9.14 -15.63 -3.67
C GLU A 327 -9.97 -16.92 -3.68
N SER A 328 -9.68 -17.84 -4.59
CA SER A 328 -10.38 -19.12 -4.67
C SER A 328 -9.42 -20.31 -4.76
N CYS A 329 -9.89 -21.47 -4.32
CA CYS A 329 -9.21 -22.75 -4.49
C CYS A 329 -10.18 -23.73 -5.16
N GLU A 330 -9.82 -24.21 -6.35
CA GLU A 330 -10.56 -25.23 -7.09
C GLU A 330 -9.65 -26.43 -7.37
N GLY A 331 -9.91 -27.55 -6.70
CA GLY A 331 -9.04 -28.72 -6.76
C GLY A 331 -7.68 -28.45 -6.11
N ALA A 332 -6.63 -28.32 -6.91
CA ALA A 332 -5.29 -27.94 -6.49
C ALA A 332 -4.87 -26.55 -7.01
N THR A 333 -5.76 -25.83 -7.68
CA THR A 333 -5.47 -24.56 -8.32
C THR A 333 -6.02 -23.39 -7.51
N ILE A 334 -5.16 -22.44 -7.17
CA ILE A 334 -5.55 -21.15 -6.60
C ILE A 334 -5.76 -20.15 -7.72
N SER A 335 -6.85 -19.38 -7.67
CA SER A 335 -7.04 -18.19 -8.49
C SER A 335 -6.97 -16.94 -7.60
N PHE A 336 -6.25 -15.92 -8.06
CA PHE A 336 -5.98 -14.70 -7.33
C PHE A 336 -5.76 -13.53 -8.29
N CYS A 337 -5.64 -12.32 -7.76
CA CYS A 337 -5.22 -11.14 -8.50
C CYS A 337 -3.70 -10.93 -8.34
N ASP A 338 -2.91 -11.14 -9.40
CA ASP A 338 -1.50 -10.75 -9.44
C ASP A 338 -1.45 -9.27 -9.82
N TRP A 339 -1.61 -8.42 -8.81
CA TRP A 339 -1.70 -6.95 -8.91
C TRP A 339 -2.84 -6.45 -9.78
N ASP A 340 -2.69 -6.44 -11.10
CA ASP A 340 -3.65 -5.91 -12.05
C ASP A 340 -4.23 -6.99 -12.98
N GLN A 341 -3.67 -8.20 -13.00
CA GLN A 341 -4.09 -9.31 -13.85
C GLN A 341 -4.57 -10.52 -13.05
N PRO A 342 -5.57 -11.27 -13.54
CA PRO A 342 -5.91 -12.56 -12.97
C PRO A 342 -4.72 -13.53 -13.04
N GLY A 343 -4.34 -14.08 -11.89
CA GLY A 343 -3.30 -15.09 -11.73
C GLY A 343 -3.89 -16.44 -11.31
N THR A 344 -3.22 -17.51 -11.72
CA THR A 344 -3.53 -18.88 -11.27
C THR A 344 -2.27 -19.64 -10.94
N ILE A 345 -2.33 -20.50 -9.92
CA ILE A 345 -1.21 -21.37 -9.56
C ILE A 345 -1.70 -22.77 -9.18
N ASP A 346 -1.06 -23.80 -9.72
CA ASP A 346 -1.27 -25.20 -9.33
C ASP A 346 -0.33 -25.56 -8.17
N CYS A 347 -0.91 -25.74 -6.99
CA CYS A 347 -0.18 -26.06 -5.77
C CYS A 347 0.57 -27.40 -5.86
N VAL A 348 0.00 -28.41 -6.53
CA VAL A 348 0.66 -29.71 -6.68
C VAL A 348 1.87 -29.59 -7.60
N ALA A 349 1.73 -28.85 -8.70
CA ALA A 349 2.86 -28.54 -9.57
C ALA A 349 3.96 -27.72 -8.85
N ALA A 350 3.56 -26.88 -7.89
CA ALA A 350 4.45 -26.11 -7.02
C ALA A 350 5.06 -26.91 -5.86
N GLY A 351 4.74 -28.20 -5.72
CA GLY A 351 5.32 -29.10 -4.71
C GLY A 351 4.54 -29.22 -3.40
N TYR A 352 3.31 -28.71 -3.35
CA TYR A 352 2.41 -28.78 -2.21
C TYR A 352 1.39 -29.93 -2.35
N SER A 353 0.66 -30.25 -1.29
CA SER A 353 -0.33 -31.34 -1.30
C SER A 353 -1.67 -30.97 -1.97
N GLY A 354 -1.99 -29.67 -2.04
CA GLY A 354 -3.23 -29.13 -2.59
C GLY A 354 -3.40 -27.66 -2.23
N CYS A 355 -4.64 -27.15 -2.27
CA CYS A 355 -4.99 -25.83 -1.77
C CYS A 355 -6.15 -25.88 -0.78
N ALA A 356 -6.28 -24.83 0.02
CA ALA A 356 -7.40 -24.59 0.92
C ALA A 356 -7.74 -23.09 0.97
N THR A 357 -8.87 -22.76 1.60
CA THR A 357 -9.29 -21.37 1.84
C THR A 357 -9.53 -21.11 3.32
N THR A 358 -9.30 -19.88 3.76
CA THR A 358 -9.68 -19.39 5.10
C THR A 358 -10.27 -17.98 4.99
N ASP A 359 -10.86 -17.48 6.07
CA ASP A 359 -11.16 -16.06 6.24
C ASP A 359 -9.93 -15.35 6.81
N TYR A 360 -9.57 -14.21 6.24
CA TYR A 360 -8.57 -13.30 6.78
C TYR A 360 -9.10 -11.88 6.64
N ALA A 361 -9.27 -11.17 7.76
CA ALA A 361 -9.81 -9.82 7.80
C ALA A 361 -11.14 -9.64 7.03
N GLY A 362 -12.02 -10.65 7.05
CA GLY A 362 -13.33 -10.61 6.40
C GLY A 362 -13.32 -10.84 4.88
N ARG A 363 -12.18 -11.29 4.32
CA ARG A 363 -12.09 -11.78 2.94
C ARG A 363 -11.69 -13.24 2.88
N THR A 364 -12.19 -13.94 1.86
CA THR A 364 -11.72 -15.29 1.53
C THR A 364 -10.33 -15.22 0.92
N VAL A 365 -9.40 -15.95 1.52
CA VAL A 365 -8.02 -16.09 1.04
C VAL A 365 -7.72 -17.56 0.77
N ALA A 366 -6.83 -17.83 -0.18
CA ALA A 366 -6.45 -19.16 -0.58
C ALA A 366 -4.95 -19.38 -0.35
N TYR A 367 -4.57 -20.60 0.01
CA TYR A 367 -3.18 -20.96 0.26
C TYR A 367 -2.91 -22.41 -0.13
N CYS A 368 -1.66 -22.71 -0.50
CA CYS A 368 -1.24 -24.09 -0.75
C CYS A 368 -1.00 -24.80 0.58
N THR A 369 -1.46 -26.05 0.68
CA THR A 369 -1.30 -26.88 1.88
C THR A 369 0.03 -27.64 1.85
N PRO A 370 0.82 -27.68 2.94
CA PRO A 370 2.09 -28.41 3.01
C PRO A 370 2.03 -29.88 2.59
#